data_AF-A0A6N7X7A2-F1
#
_entry.id   AF-A0A6N7X7A2-F1
#
_cell.length_a   1.000
_cell.length_b   1.000
_cell.length_c   1.000
_cell.angle_alpha   90.00
_cell.angle_beta   90.00
_cell.angle_gamma   90.00
#
_symmetry.space_group_name_H-M   'P 1'
#
loop_
_entity.id
_entity.type
_entity.pdbx_description
1 polymer ?
#
loop_
_entity_poly.entity_id
_entity_poly.type
_entity_poly.pdbx_seq_one_letter_code
_entity_poly.pdbx_strand_id
1 'polypeptide(L)'
;MKTVITYGTFDLFHEGHYNILKRAKELGDYLIVGVTGETYDAERGKLSVQDSLATRIENVRKTGFADKIIVEEYLGQKIPDIIKYHVDIFAIGSDWKGKFDHIGKYCQICYLERTKNISSTQLREKTLSIYRYGIATDEMYDNEAVIEPKVVSGIHVESVFAEDEALAQRFAEYHELNGGFSDYEKFLEDVNIVYIKLPREKRYDYVKQAVQNGKHVIVDMPYTMDKRQEEEIRKLSAQNETVVMENVLTLYQHAFGQLLWMAKGNEIGDLISIKCSISRSMFDHKCGYDFVDLAYYPVCAITKILGADIESINVKTIKDTEGNINYGLITLNYENTVATAEVGMDMELDCGLKILGTKGEIFVPDDWWRMGYFKYKNQGDDRTKHYSSNFEGNGFRYLIQAILQEIKSKNSDVARILPNESEVVLDVLNRIELQ
;
A
#
# COMPACT_ATOMS: atom_id res chain seq x y z
N MET A 1 15.33 28.88 34.04
CA MET A 1 14.28 27.91 33.71
C MET A 1 14.82 27.08 32.57
N LYS A 2 15.04 25.79 32.79
CA LYS A 2 15.63 24.88 31.81
C LYS A 2 14.52 24.18 31.01
N THR A 3 14.50 24.38 29.70
CA THR A 3 13.45 23.86 28.82
C THR A 3 13.89 22.57 28.14
N VAL A 4 13.06 21.53 28.25
CA VAL A 4 13.28 20.21 27.64
C VAL A 4 12.22 19.96 26.57
N ILE A 5 12.62 19.41 25.43
CA ILE A 5 11.69 18.91 24.41
C ILE A 5 11.90 17.42 24.15
N THR A 6 10.81 16.70 23.96
CA THR A 6 10.83 15.30 23.53
C THR A 6 9.74 15.05 22.48
N TYR A 7 9.93 14.04 21.63
CA TYR A 7 8.98 13.70 20.57
C TYR A 7 8.65 12.22 20.60
N GLY A 8 7.41 11.89 20.23
CA GLY A 8 6.97 10.50 20.15
C GLY A 8 5.64 10.35 19.43
N THR A 9 5.38 9.12 18.99
CA THR A 9 4.04 8.75 18.51
C THR A 9 3.06 8.69 19.66
N PHE A 10 3.46 8.12 20.81
CA PHE A 10 2.61 7.91 21.99
C PHE A 10 1.34 7.08 21.69
N ASP A 11 1.42 6.20 20.70
CA ASP A 11 0.38 5.25 20.31
C ASP A 11 0.22 4.13 21.35
N LEU A 12 -1.02 3.68 21.62
CA LEU A 12 -1.34 2.68 22.63
C LEU A 12 -0.61 2.97 23.94
N PHE A 13 -0.91 4.14 24.52
CA PHE A 13 -0.13 4.71 25.62
C PHE A 13 0.11 3.72 26.75
N HIS A 14 1.38 3.54 27.13
CA HIS A 14 1.81 2.48 28.05
C HIS A 14 2.93 2.94 28.99
N GLU A 15 3.34 2.10 29.94
CA GLU A 15 4.31 2.46 30.97
C GLU A 15 5.66 2.93 30.40
N GLY A 16 6.14 2.36 29.30
CA GLY A 16 7.29 2.88 28.56
C GLY A 16 7.16 4.36 28.13
N HIS A 17 6.00 4.78 27.63
CA HIS A 17 5.72 6.19 27.29
C HIS A 17 5.63 7.06 28.55
N TYR A 18 5.03 6.55 29.61
CA TYR A 18 4.99 7.25 30.90
C TYR A 18 6.40 7.52 31.45
N ASN A 19 7.26 6.49 31.45
CA ASN A 19 8.61 6.56 31.99
C ASN A 19 9.53 7.49 31.19
N ILE A 20 9.42 7.52 29.86
CA ILE A 20 10.22 8.45 29.05
C ILE A 20 9.82 9.91 29.31
N LEU A 21 8.51 10.18 29.46
CA LEU A 21 8.02 11.52 29.78
C LEU A 21 8.43 11.95 31.20
N LYS A 22 8.34 11.03 32.18
CA LYS A 22 8.80 11.28 33.55
C LYS A 22 10.28 11.64 33.58
N ARG A 23 11.13 10.84 32.94
CA ARG A 23 12.58 11.09 32.87
C ARG A 23 12.90 12.38 32.10
N ALA A 24 12.17 12.68 31.03
CA ALA A 24 12.34 13.93 30.31
C ALA A 24 12.00 15.16 31.19
N LYS A 25 10.95 15.07 32.02
CA LYS A 25 10.58 16.12 32.97
C LYS A 25 11.65 16.31 34.06
N GLU A 26 12.29 15.23 34.53
CA GLU A 26 13.36 15.30 35.53
C GLU A 26 14.63 16.05 35.03
N LEU A 27 14.80 16.24 33.72
CA LEU A 27 15.95 16.92 33.14
C LEU A 27 15.87 18.46 33.15
N GLY A 28 14.71 19.05 33.45
CA GLY A 28 14.52 20.50 33.45
C GLY A 28 13.23 20.96 34.14
N ASP A 29 12.97 22.26 34.05
CA ASP A 29 11.84 22.90 34.74
C ASP A 29 10.56 22.86 33.89
N TYR A 30 10.70 22.90 32.56
CA TYR A 30 9.60 22.99 31.59
C TYR A 30 9.75 21.93 30.50
N LEU A 31 8.74 21.08 30.31
CA LEU A 31 8.72 19.99 29.33
C LEU A 31 7.72 20.27 28.21
N ILE A 32 8.25 20.29 26.99
CA ILE A 32 7.48 20.33 25.74
C ILE A 32 7.45 18.91 25.16
N VAL A 33 6.26 18.42 24.82
CA VAL A 33 6.06 17.10 24.21
C VAL A 33 5.49 17.26 22.80
N GLY A 34 6.26 16.85 21.79
CA GLY A 34 5.82 16.76 20.40
C GLY A 34 5.16 15.41 20.11
N VAL A 35 3.86 15.42 19.82
CA VAL A 35 3.11 14.24 19.38
C VAL A 35 3.09 14.21 17.86
N THR A 36 3.50 13.09 17.25
CA THR A 36 3.52 13.02 15.78
C THR A 36 2.12 12.99 15.17
N GLY A 37 1.90 13.83 14.16
CA GLY A 37 0.67 13.89 13.39
C GLY A 37 0.46 12.64 12.55
N GLU A 38 -0.80 12.40 12.15
CA GLU A 38 -1.19 11.20 11.39
C GLU A 38 -0.50 11.13 10.02
N THR A 39 -0.44 12.26 9.31
CA THR A 39 0.26 12.39 8.03
C THR A 39 1.76 12.12 8.16
N TYR A 40 2.40 12.65 9.21
CA TYR A 40 3.83 12.44 9.44
C TYR A 40 4.15 11.00 9.88
N ASP A 41 3.29 10.38 10.68
CA ASP A 41 3.42 8.95 11.02
C ASP A 41 3.29 8.08 9.77
N ALA A 42 2.37 8.42 8.86
CA ALA A 42 2.23 7.78 7.56
C ALA A 42 3.49 7.94 6.68
N GLU A 43 4.01 9.16 6.56
CA GLU A 43 5.17 9.50 5.71
C GLU A 43 6.48 8.79 6.10
N ARG A 44 6.62 8.37 7.36
CA ARG A 44 7.83 7.67 7.88
C ARG A 44 7.66 6.16 8.06
N GLY A 45 6.60 5.58 7.48
CA GLY A 45 6.32 4.15 7.54
C GLY A 45 5.68 3.67 8.86
N LYS A 46 5.23 4.58 9.75
CA LYS A 46 4.40 4.24 10.92
C LYS A 46 2.92 4.32 10.57
N LEU A 47 2.50 3.56 9.58
CA LEU A 47 1.13 3.54 9.06
C LEU A 47 0.13 2.75 9.94
N SER A 48 0.58 2.24 11.10
CA SER A 48 -0.19 1.37 12.00
C SER A 48 -0.56 2.02 13.34
N VAL A 49 -0.56 3.34 13.43
CA VAL A 49 -1.00 4.06 14.64
C VAL A 49 -2.47 3.75 14.89
N GLN A 50 -2.80 3.24 16.07
CA GLN A 50 -4.17 2.86 16.44
C GLN A 50 -4.92 4.04 17.05
N ASP A 51 -4.25 4.78 17.94
CA ASP A 51 -4.88 5.90 18.63
C ASP A 51 -4.90 7.14 17.72
N SER A 52 -6.07 7.77 17.58
CA SER A 52 -6.18 9.07 16.89
C SER A 52 -5.24 10.10 17.52
N LEU A 53 -4.81 11.10 16.74
CA LEU A 53 -3.95 12.17 17.27
C LEU A 53 -4.54 12.81 18.54
N ALA A 54 -5.85 13.01 18.60
CA ALA A 54 -6.54 13.55 19.75
C ALA A 54 -6.39 12.65 21.00
N THR A 55 -6.56 11.34 20.85
CA THR A 55 -6.38 10.37 21.93
C THR A 55 -4.95 10.38 22.45
N ARG A 56 -3.96 10.44 21.56
CA ARG A 56 -2.53 10.45 21.93
C ARG A 56 -2.14 11.72 22.68
N ILE A 57 -2.62 12.88 22.23
CA ILE A 57 -2.45 14.16 22.93
C ILE A 57 -3.07 14.10 24.32
N GLU A 58 -4.29 13.56 24.44
CA GLU A 58 -4.98 13.46 25.72
C GLU A 58 -4.27 12.50 26.70
N ASN A 59 -3.74 11.38 26.20
CA ASN A 59 -2.95 10.46 26.99
C ASN A 59 -1.67 11.10 27.53
N VAL A 60 -0.95 11.88 26.71
CA VAL A 60 0.21 12.67 27.15
C VAL A 60 -0.21 13.70 28.20
N ARG A 61 -1.32 14.43 27.98
CA ARG A 61 -1.82 15.44 28.91
C ARG A 61 -2.14 14.85 30.27
N LYS A 62 -2.81 13.69 30.31
CA LYS A 62 -3.19 12.99 31.56
C LYS A 62 -2.02 12.57 32.44
N THR A 63 -0.80 12.48 31.88
CA THR A 63 0.39 12.17 32.68
C THR A 63 0.74 13.28 33.67
N GLY A 64 0.34 14.54 33.39
CA GLY A 64 0.72 15.71 34.17
C GLY A 64 2.18 16.16 34.00
N PHE A 65 2.97 15.51 33.14
CA PHE A 65 4.38 15.87 32.93
C PHE A 65 4.60 16.96 31.90
N ALA A 66 3.74 17.03 30.87
CA ALA A 66 3.88 17.97 29.77
C ALA A 66 3.33 19.35 30.15
N ASP A 67 4.18 20.37 30.19
CA ASP A 67 3.75 21.77 30.36
C ASP A 67 3.23 22.36 29.04
N LYS A 68 3.72 21.85 27.91
CA LYS A 68 3.24 22.18 26.56
C LYS A 68 3.21 20.94 25.68
N ILE A 69 2.15 20.81 24.89
CA ILE A 69 2.03 19.78 23.85
C ILE A 69 2.00 20.49 22.49
N ILE A 70 2.78 19.98 21.54
CA ILE A 70 2.81 20.42 20.14
C ILE A 70 2.59 19.21 19.23
N VAL A 71 2.18 19.46 17.99
CA VAL A 71 2.05 18.40 16.98
C VAL A 71 3.25 18.48 16.04
N GLU A 72 3.86 17.33 15.74
CA GLU A 72 4.88 17.20 14.70
C GLU A 72 4.24 16.77 13.38
N GLU A 73 4.19 17.67 12.40
CA GLU A 73 3.46 17.52 11.15
C GLU A 73 4.33 17.13 9.95
N TYR A 74 5.65 17.36 10.00
CA TYR A 74 6.55 17.07 8.88
C TYR A 74 8.00 16.79 9.31
N LEU A 75 8.76 16.14 8.42
CA LEU A 75 10.17 15.84 8.66
C LEU A 75 11.01 17.12 8.75
N GLY A 76 11.73 17.28 9.87
CA GLY A 76 12.64 18.41 10.08
C GLY A 76 12.08 19.52 10.98
N GLN A 77 10.81 19.43 11.42
CA GLN A 77 10.17 20.41 12.30
C GLN A 77 10.91 20.61 13.65
N LYS A 78 11.62 19.59 14.14
CA LYS A 78 12.33 19.61 15.44
C LYS A 78 13.27 20.80 15.62
N ILE A 79 13.99 21.21 14.58
CA ILE A 79 14.97 22.31 14.66
C ILE A 79 14.26 23.67 14.82
N PRO A 80 13.28 24.05 13.96
CA PRO A 80 12.45 25.22 14.17
C PRO A 80 11.84 25.28 15.57
N ASP A 81 11.32 24.17 16.09
CA ASP A 81 10.73 24.12 17.43
C ASP A 81 11.76 24.36 18.54
N ILE A 82 12.96 23.76 18.44
CA ILE A 82 14.06 23.98 19.39
C ILE A 82 14.46 25.46 19.45
N ILE A 83 14.57 26.11 18.29
CA ILE A 83 14.93 27.52 18.19
C ILE A 83 13.80 28.39 18.76
N LYS A 84 12.56 28.14 18.32
CA LYS A 84 11.37 28.92 18.68
C LYS A 84 11.08 28.90 20.18
N TYR A 85 11.24 27.73 20.81
CA TYR A 85 10.94 27.55 22.23
C TYR A 85 12.17 27.68 23.14
N HIS A 86 13.32 28.09 22.60
CA HIS A 86 14.57 28.23 23.34
C HIS A 86 14.88 26.98 24.18
N VAL A 87 14.88 25.82 23.52
CA VAL A 87 15.06 24.53 24.18
C VAL A 87 16.53 24.34 24.56
N ASP A 88 16.77 23.99 25.84
CA ASP A 88 18.11 23.67 26.35
C ASP A 88 18.47 22.20 26.14
N ILE A 89 17.48 21.30 26.24
CA ILE A 89 17.69 19.85 26.12
C ILE A 89 16.69 19.20 25.15
N PHE A 90 17.20 18.44 24.19
CA PHE A 90 16.43 17.47 23.42
C PHE A 90 16.57 16.09 24.03
N ALA A 91 15.50 15.58 24.64
CA ALA A 91 15.45 14.26 25.27
C ALA A 91 14.79 13.23 24.34
N ILE A 92 15.48 12.13 24.08
CA ILE A 92 14.98 11.05 23.21
C ILE A 92 15.43 9.68 23.71
N GLY A 93 14.70 8.62 23.35
CA GLY A 93 15.08 7.24 23.68
C GLY A 93 16.44 6.86 23.10
N SER A 94 17.16 6.01 23.82
CA SER A 94 18.52 5.54 23.47
C SER A 94 18.60 4.81 22.12
N ASP A 95 17.49 4.30 21.60
CA ASP A 95 17.42 3.65 20.28
C ASP A 95 17.73 4.62 19.11
N TRP A 96 17.67 5.93 19.37
CA TRP A 96 17.95 6.97 18.38
C TRP A 96 19.36 7.52 18.48
N LYS A 97 20.24 6.88 19.27
CA LYS A 97 21.63 7.30 19.43
C LYS A 97 22.34 7.39 18.09
N GLY A 98 22.96 8.54 17.81
CA GLY A 98 23.64 8.83 16.54
C GLY A 98 22.75 9.45 15.46
N LYS A 99 21.43 9.20 15.49
CA LYS A 99 20.53 9.65 14.40
C LYS A 99 20.22 11.14 14.45
N PHE A 100 20.17 11.73 15.65
CA PHE A 100 19.84 13.14 15.82
C PHE A 100 21.02 13.98 16.31
N ASP A 101 22.26 13.48 16.26
CA ASP A 101 23.44 14.19 16.79
C ASP A 101 23.66 15.56 16.14
N HIS A 102 23.19 15.75 14.91
CA HIS A 102 23.21 17.04 14.22
C HIS A 102 22.40 18.14 14.94
N ILE A 103 21.41 17.77 15.77
CA ILE A 103 20.63 18.68 16.62
C ILE A 103 21.50 19.25 17.77
N GLY A 104 22.60 18.59 18.12
CA GLY A 104 23.52 18.99 19.20
C GLY A 104 24.15 20.36 18.99
N LYS A 105 24.06 20.92 17.77
CA LYS A 105 24.44 22.30 17.44
C LYS A 105 23.53 23.36 18.05
N TYR A 106 22.28 22.99 18.39
CA TYR A 106 21.24 23.91 18.85
C TYR A 106 20.90 23.73 20.33
N CYS A 107 21.00 22.52 20.87
CA CYS A 107 20.72 22.21 22.27
C CYS A 107 21.47 20.96 22.74
N GLN A 108 21.51 20.71 24.05
CA GLN A 108 22.08 19.47 24.59
C GLN A 108 21.20 18.27 24.21
N ILE A 109 21.78 17.18 23.70
CA ILE A 109 21.03 15.94 23.46
C ILE A 109 21.17 15.01 24.66
N CYS A 110 20.05 14.49 25.16
CA CYS A 110 20.03 13.50 26.22
C CYS A 110 19.34 12.21 25.73
N TYR A 111 20.09 11.11 25.73
CA TYR A 111 19.59 9.79 25.39
C TYR A 111 19.11 9.06 26.64
N LEU A 112 17.80 8.81 26.73
CA LEU A 112 17.17 8.13 27.85
C LEU A 112 17.13 6.62 27.59
N GLU A 113 17.66 5.82 28.51
CA GLU A 113 17.60 4.36 28.39
C GLU A 113 16.16 3.86 28.30
N ARG A 114 15.92 2.80 27.53
CA ARG A 114 14.60 2.15 27.49
C ARG A 114 14.25 1.48 28.81
N THR A 115 12.96 1.45 29.11
CA THR A 115 12.42 0.51 30.10
C THR A 115 12.47 -0.89 29.49
N LYS A 116 13.36 -1.76 29.99
CA LYS A 116 13.50 -3.15 29.52
C LYS A 116 12.19 -3.91 29.77
N ASN A 117 11.79 -4.78 28.83
CA ASN A 117 10.56 -5.59 28.86
C ASN A 117 9.22 -4.83 28.84
N ILE A 118 9.22 -3.57 28.38
CA ILE A 118 7.98 -2.82 28.09
C ILE A 118 8.20 -2.07 26.78
N SER A 119 8.08 -2.78 25.67
CA SER A 119 7.97 -2.14 24.36
C SER A 119 6.50 -2.11 23.95
N SER A 120 6.14 -1.12 23.15
CA SER A 120 4.86 -1.12 22.43
C SER A 120 4.65 -2.44 21.70
N THR A 121 5.71 -3.14 21.27
CA THR A 121 5.66 -4.47 20.62
C THR A 121 5.06 -5.57 21.51
N GLN A 122 5.37 -5.64 22.81
CA GLN A 122 4.83 -6.67 23.71
C GLN A 122 3.38 -6.39 24.17
N LEU A 123 2.98 -5.11 24.23
CA LEU A 123 1.58 -4.73 24.46
C LEU A 123 0.76 -4.83 23.17
N ARG A 124 1.39 -4.55 22.02
CA ARG A 124 0.88 -4.85 20.67
C ARG A 124 0.58 -6.33 20.52
N GLU A 125 1.45 -7.23 20.97
CA GLU A 125 1.17 -8.68 20.97
C GLU A 125 -0.04 -9.09 21.84
N LYS A 126 -0.36 -8.35 22.90
CA LYS A 126 -1.53 -8.63 23.76
C LYS A 126 -2.83 -7.98 23.29
N THR A 127 -2.78 -7.01 22.37
CA THR A 127 -3.96 -6.21 21.98
C THR A 127 -4.20 -6.19 20.46
N LEU A 128 -3.18 -6.43 19.64
CA LEU A 128 -3.32 -6.63 18.18
C LEU A 128 -3.54 -8.11 17.90
N SER A 129 -4.61 -8.40 17.16
CA SER A 129 -4.68 -9.62 16.36
C SER A 129 -3.51 -9.59 15.37
N ILE A 130 -2.45 -10.35 15.66
CA ILE A 130 -1.38 -10.59 14.70
C ILE A 130 -1.92 -11.58 13.69
N TYR A 131 -1.95 -11.20 12.41
CA TYR A 131 -2.34 -12.08 11.34
C TYR A 131 -1.10 -12.83 10.83
N ARG A 132 -1.19 -14.15 10.85
CA ARG A 132 -0.22 -15.02 10.18
C ARG A 132 -0.45 -14.92 8.68
N TYR A 133 0.59 -14.56 7.96
CA TYR A 133 0.59 -14.42 6.50
C TYR A 133 1.43 -15.54 5.91
N GLY A 134 0.98 -16.12 4.81
CA GLY A 134 1.80 -17.01 4.00
C GLY A 134 1.64 -16.76 2.52
N ILE A 135 2.58 -17.31 1.76
CA ILE A 135 2.62 -17.21 0.30
C ILE A 135 2.47 -18.59 -0.33
N ALA A 136 1.58 -18.72 -1.32
CA ALA A 136 1.46 -19.88 -2.18
C ALA A 136 2.11 -19.57 -3.52
N THR A 137 3.23 -20.22 -3.83
CA THR A 137 3.98 -19.96 -5.05
C THR A 137 4.78 -21.18 -5.53
N ASP A 138 4.85 -21.38 -6.84
CA ASP A 138 5.64 -22.42 -7.49
C ASP A 138 6.99 -21.86 -8.01
N GLU A 139 7.43 -20.70 -7.51
CA GLU A 139 8.66 -20.03 -7.94
C GLU A 139 9.49 -19.51 -6.76
N MET A 140 10.83 -19.47 -6.93
CA MET A 140 11.72 -18.83 -5.94
C MET A 140 11.65 -17.30 -5.97
N TYR A 141 11.20 -16.70 -7.08
CA TYR A 141 11.06 -15.25 -7.19
C TYR A 141 9.71 -14.84 -6.61
N ASP A 142 9.72 -14.07 -5.52
CA ASP A 142 8.52 -13.66 -4.79
C ASP A 142 8.14 -12.19 -5.03
N ASN A 143 8.95 -11.44 -5.79
CA ASN A 143 8.83 -9.99 -5.94
C ASN A 143 8.64 -9.29 -4.59
N GLU A 144 9.48 -9.61 -3.60
CA GLU A 144 9.45 -9.04 -2.25
C GLU A 144 8.14 -9.30 -1.46
N ALA A 145 7.27 -10.19 -1.92
CA ALA A 145 6.02 -10.54 -1.24
C ALA A 145 6.22 -11.21 0.13
N VAL A 146 7.44 -11.59 0.49
CA VAL A 146 7.83 -12.00 1.85
C VAL A 146 8.37 -10.83 2.68
N ILE A 147 9.15 -9.93 2.08
CA ILE A 147 9.86 -8.85 2.81
C ILE A 147 8.92 -7.67 3.09
N GLU A 148 8.11 -7.27 2.11
CA GLU A 148 7.20 -6.13 2.22
C GLU A 148 6.14 -6.31 3.34
N PRO A 149 5.53 -7.49 3.56
CA PRO A 149 4.62 -7.66 4.68
C PRO A 149 5.32 -7.63 6.05
N LYS A 150 6.62 -8.01 6.14
CA LYS A 150 7.38 -7.99 7.42
C LYS A 150 7.52 -6.58 8.00
N VAL A 151 7.44 -5.53 7.17
CA VAL A 151 7.49 -4.14 7.64
C VAL A 151 6.13 -3.57 8.02
N VAL A 152 5.03 -4.30 7.77
CA VAL A 152 3.67 -3.90 8.16
C VAL A 152 3.34 -4.43 9.54
N SER A 153 3.03 -3.53 10.47
CA SER A 153 2.67 -3.93 11.84
C SER A 153 1.34 -4.69 11.86
N GLY A 154 1.30 -5.80 12.59
CA GLY A 154 0.14 -6.68 12.68
C GLY A 154 0.19 -7.87 11.72
N ILE A 155 1.25 -8.01 10.92
CA ILE A 155 1.55 -9.19 10.13
C ILE A 155 2.72 -9.96 10.73
N HIS A 156 2.62 -11.28 10.72
CA HIS A 156 3.74 -12.17 10.88
C HIS A 156 3.80 -13.11 9.68
N VAL A 157 4.88 -13.05 8.91
CA VAL A 157 5.07 -13.93 7.75
C VAL A 157 5.57 -15.28 8.25
N GLU A 158 4.73 -16.30 8.12
CA GLU A 158 4.85 -17.58 8.80
C GLU A 158 5.41 -18.66 7.88
N SER A 159 4.80 -18.83 6.71
CA SER A 159 5.01 -20.02 5.90
C SER A 159 4.80 -19.82 4.40
N VAL A 160 5.26 -20.81 3.64
CA VAL A 160 5.10 -20.93 2.20
C VAL A 160 4.44 -22.25 1.82
N PHE A 161 3.61 -22.22 0.79
CA PHE A 161 3.16 -23.39 0.06
C PHE A 161 3.75 -23.39 -1.35
N ALA A 162 4.20 -24.56 -1.80
CA ALA A 162 4.47 -24.85 -3.20
C ALA A 162 4.03 -26.29 -3.52
N GLU A 163 3.57 -26.57 -4.74
CA GLU A 163 3.21 -27.96 -5.10
C GLU A 163 4.41 -28.92 -5.03
N ASP A 164 5.60 -28.40 -5.36
CA ASP A 164 6.85 -29.14 -5.21
C ASP A 164 7.41 -28.99 -3.79
N GLU A 165 7.51 -30.11 -3.07
CA GLU A 165 7.99 -30.13 -1.69
C GLU A 165 9.42 -29.61 -1.55
N ALA A 166 10.30 -29.92 -2.51
CA ALA A 166 11.68 -29.47 -2.46
C ALA A 166 11.79 -27.95 -2.65
N LEU A 167 10.95 -27.37 -3.50
CA LEU A 167 10.82 -25.92 -3.67
C LEU A 167 10.28 -25.27 -2.40
N ALA A 168 9.20 -25.81 -1.81
CA ALA A 168 8.60 -25.27 -0.58
C ALA A 168 9.64 -25.20 0.55
N GLN A 169 10.42 -26.27 0.76
CA GLN A 169 11.47 -26.29 1.78
C GLN A 169 12.58 -25.28 1.47
N ARG A 170 13.08 -25.25 0.23
CA ARG A 170 14.12 -24.30 -0.18
C ARG A 170 13.68 -22.84 -0.05
N PHE A 171 12.42 -22.54 -0.38
CA PHE A 171 11.87 -21.20 -0.24
C PHE A 171 11.77 -20.81 1.24
N ALA A 172 11.26 -21.70 2.09
CA ALA A 172 11.19 -21.49 3.53
C ALA A 172 12.57 -21.24 4.13
N GLU A 173 13.58 -22.05 3.77
CA GLU A 173 14.97 -21.86 4.20
C GLU A 173 15.54 -20.52 3.74
N TYR A 174 15.37 -20.17 2.46
CA TYR A 174 15.91 -18.94 1.87
C TYR A 174 15.36 -17.66 2.53
N HIS A 175 14.08 -17.68 2.90
CA HIS A 175 13.39 -16.54 3.51
C HIS A 175 13.30 -16.60 5.04
N GLU A 176 13.88 -17.65 5.65
CA GLU A 176 13.84 -17.94 7.08
C GLU A 176 12.39 -18.01 7.62
N LEU A 177 11.53 -18.76 6.94
CA LEU A 177 10.13 -19.00 7.32
C LEU A 177 10.02 -20.21 8.25
N ASN A 178 8.96 -20.27 9.05
CA ASN A 178 8.73 -21.34 10.01
C ASN A 178 8.25 -22.64 9.36
N GLY A 179 7.63 -22.57 8.18
CA GLY A 179 7.08 -23.74 7.48
C GLY A 179 7.13 -23.66 5.96
N GLY A 180 7.54 -24.77 5.34
CA GLY A 180 7.40 -25.03 3.91
C GLY A 180 6.48 -26.23 3.69
N PHE A 181 5.35 -26.01 3.04
CA PHE A 181 4.28 -27.00 2.88
C PHE A 181 4.09 -27.36 1.40
N SER A 182 3.84 -28.65 1.11
CA SER A 182 3.32 -29.14 -0.17
C SER A 182 1.86 -29.62 -0.10
N ASP A 183 1.28 -29.55 1.09
CA ASP A 183 -0.13 -29.84 1.36
C ASP A 183 -0.83 -28.51 1.65
N TYR A 184 -1.73 -28.10 0.75
CA TYR A 184 -2.36 -26.79 0.83
C TYR A 184 -3.29 -26.67 2.04
N GLU A 185 -3.97 -27.75 2.45
CA GLU A 185 -4.87 -27.69 3.62
C GLU A 185 -4.07 -27.44 4.90
N LYS A 186 -2.95 -28.16 5.07
CA LYS A 186 -2.04 -27.92 6.22
C LYS A 186 -1.43 -26.53 6.21
N PHE A 187 -1.08 -26.02 5.02
CA PHE A 187 -0.61 -24.65 4.89
C PHE A 187 -1.69 -23.64 5.31
N LEU A 188 -2.95 -23.85 4.88
CA LEU A 188 -4.05 -22.96 5.27
C LEU A 188 -4.28 -22.97 6.79
N GLU A 189 -4.16 -24.11 7.47
CA GLU A 189 -4.26 -24.17 8.95
C GLU A 189 -3.26 -23.23 9.65
N ASP A 190 -2.07 -23.07 9.07
CA ASP A 190 -0.97 -22.28 9.60
C ASP A 190 -1.15 -20.77 9.39
N VAL A 191 -2.00 -20.33 8.45
CA VAL A 191 -2.13 -18.90 8.09
C VAL A 191 -3.53 -18.33 8.35
N ASN A 192 -3.60 -17.00 8.41
CA ASN A 192 -4.85 -16.22 8.41
C ASN A 192 -5.06 -15.50 7.08
N ILE A 193 -3.98 -15.04 6.46
CA ILE A 193 -3.94 -14.36 5.17
C ILE A 193 -3.03 -15.17 4.24
N VAL A 194 -3.50 -15.49 3.03
CA VAL A 194 -2.70 -16.13 1.99
C VAL A 194 -2.52 -15.20 0.80
N TYR A 195 -1.29 -15.06 0.31
CA TYR A 195 -1.02 -14.50 -1.00
C TYR A 195 -0.82 -15.62 -2.03
N ILE A 196 -1.66 -15.65 -3.07
CA ILE A 196 -1.64 -16.65 -4.12
C ILE A 196 -0.90 -16.07 -5.34
N LYS A 197 0.37 -16.45 -5.48
CA LYS A 197 1.27 -16.16 -6.61
C LYS A 197 1.48 -17.45 -7.41
N LEU A 198 0.41 -17.91 -8.06
CA LEU A 198 0.37 -19.13 -8.86
C LEU A 198 -0.04 -18.82 -10.31
N PRO A 199 0.22 -19.72 -11.27
CA PRO A 199 -0.26 -19.58 -12.65
C PRO A 199 -1.78 -19.33 -12.75
N ARG A 200 -2.20 -18.51 -13.71
CA ARG A 200 -3.59 -17.99 -13.83
C ARG A 200 -4.64 -19.10 -13.79
N GLU A 201 -4.37 -20.23 -14.43
CA GLU A 201 -5.26 -21.39 -14.50
C GLU A 201 -5.53 -22.06 -13.15
N LYS A 202 -4.63 -21.89 -12.16
CA LYS A 202 -4.77 -22.49 -10.83
C LYS A 202 -5.42 -21.54 -9.82
N ARG A 203 -5.36 -20.22 -10.06
CA ARG A 203 -5.68 -19.19 -9.05
C ARG A 203 -7.10 -19.33 -8.51
N TYR A 204 -8.10 -19.53 -9.36
CA TYR A 204 -9.49 -19.67 -8.94
C TYR A 204 -9.69 -20.78 -7.89
N ASP A 205 -9.15 -21.97 -8.13
CA ASP A 205 -9.35 -23.13 -7.25
C ASP A 205 -8.68 -22.91 -5.89
N TYR A 206 -7.45 -22.40 -5.87
CA TYR A 206 -6.75 -22.07 -4.63
C TYR A 206 -7.43 -20.93 -3.86
N VAL A 207 -7.91 -19.87 -4.54
CA VAL A 207 -8.70 -18.78 -3.93
C VAL A 207 -9.96 -19.35 -3.28
N LYS A 208 -10.70 -20.19 -4.01
CA LYS A 208 -11.93 -20.82 -3.52
C LYS A 208 -11.68 -21.65 -2.28
N GLN A 209 -10.65 -22.51 -2.29
CA GLN A 209 -10.31 -23.36 -1.15
C GLN A 209 -9.87 -22.54 0.06
N ALA A 210 -9.07 -21.48 -0.14
CA ALA A 210 -8.67 -20.58 0.94
C ALA A 210 -9.88 -19.88 1.58
N VAL A 211 -10.79 -19.32 0.77
CA VAL A 211 -12.01 -18.66 1.24
C VAL A 211 -12.91 -19.63 2.01
N GLN A 212 -13.09 -20.85 1.52
CA GLN A 212 -13.88 -21.90 2.19
C GLN A 212 -13.28 -22.32 3.56
N ASN A 213 -11.96 -22.17 3.73
CA ASN A 213 -11.27 -22.38 4.99
C ASN A 213 -11.20 -21.11 5.87
N GLY A 214 -11.99 -20.08 5.54
CA GLY A 214 -12.07 -18.84 6.31
C GLY A 214 -10.81 -17.99 6.25
N LYS A 215 -10.00 -18.09 5.18
CA LYS A 215 -8.78 -17.29 5.01
C LYS A 215 -9.04 -16.04 4.19
N HIS A 216 -8.39 -14.95 4.57
CA HIS A 216 -8.33 -13.76 3.72
C HIS A 216 -7.30 -14.01 2.61
N VAL A 217 -7.55 -13.48 1.43
CA VAL A 217 -6.81 -13.80 0.22
C VAL A 217 -6.32 -12.53 -0.46
N ILE A 218 -5.03 -12.51 -0.76
CA ILE A 218 -4.46 -11.69 -1.81
C ILE A 218 -4.14 -12.62 -2.98
N VAL A 219 -4.37 -12.21 -4.22
CA VAL A 219 -4.10 -13.07 -5.38
C VAL A 219 -3.58 -12.24 -6.55
N ASP A 220 -2.65 -12.80 -7.32
CA ASP A 220 -2.27 -12.19 -8.58
C ASP A 220 -3.45 -12.12 -9.55
N MET A 221 -3.53 -11.00 -10.26
CA MET A 221 -4.62 -10.69 -11.16
C MET A 221 -4.44 -11.29 -12.57
N PRO A 222 -5.53 -11.55 -13.29
CA PRO A 222 -6.83 -11.88 -12.73
C PRO A 222 -6.77 -13.24 -12.03
N TYR A 223 -7.55 -13.44 -10.97
CA TYR A 223 -7.72 -14.79 -10.42
C TYR A 223 -8.70 -15.66 -11.22
N THR A 224 -9.53 -15.06 -12.07
CA THR A 224 -10.42 -15.75 -13.00
C THR A 224 -10.78 -14.84 -14.19
N MET A 225 -11.03 -15.45 -15.35
CA MET A 225 -11.58 -14.78 -16.53
C MET A 225 -13.11 -14.98 -16.67
N ASP A 226 -13.71 -15.82 -15.81
CA ASP A 226 -15.13 -16.16 -15.84
C ASP A 226 -15.90 -15.35 -14.78
N LYS A 227 -16.82 -14.50 -15.26
CA LYS A 227 -17.73 -13.70 -14.41
C LYS A 227 -18.51 -14.55 -13.40
N ARG A 228 -18.82 -15.81 -13.72
CA ARG A 228 -19.54 -16.72 -12.82
C ARG A 228 -18.66 -17.16 -11.65
N GLN A 229 -17.39 -17.44 -11.93
CA GLN A 229 -16.40 -17.80 -10.91
C GLN A 229 -16.12 -16.61 -9.99
N GLU A 230 -16.00 -15.41 -10.55
CA GLU A 230 -15.86 -14.18 -9.76
C GLU A 230 -17.06 -13.99 -8.82
N GLU A 231 -18.28 -14.11 -9.34
CA GLU A 231 -19.51 -14.01 -8.58
C GLU A 231 -19.62 -15.08 -7.47
N GLU A 232 -19.12 -16.28 -7.73
CA GLU A 232 -19.06 -17.37 -6.75
C GLU A 232 -18.10 -17.01 -5.61
N ILE A 233 -16.88 -16.58 -5.91
CA ILE A 233 -15.90 -16.16 -4.89
C ILE A 233 -16.45 -15.03 -4.04
N ARG A 234 -17.10 -14.03 -4.65
CA ARG A 234 -17.72 -12.91 -3.93
C ARG A 234 -18.76 -13.37 -2.92
N LYS A 235 -19.62 -14.32 -3.32
CA LYS A 235 -20.63 -14.91 -2.42
C LYS A 235 -19.98 -15.72 -1.30
N LEU A 236 -18.99 -16.55 -1.62
CA LEU A 236 -18.28 -17.36 -0.63
C LEU A 236 -17.53 -16.47 0.38
N SER A 237 -16.88 -15.41 -0.08
CA SER A 237 -16.16 -14.45 0.76
C SER A 237 -17.11 -13.73 1.71
N ALA A 238 -18.27 -13.28 1.23
CA ALA A 238 -19.30 -12.68 2.08
C ALA A 238 -19.86 -13.67 3.12
N GLN A 239 -20.05 -14.95 2.76
CA GLN A 239 -20.55 -16.00 3.65
C GLN A 239 -19.54 -16.37 4.75
N ASN A 240 -18.25 -16.39 4.43
CA ASN A 240 -17.18 -16.78 5.35
C ASN A 240 -16.56 -15.57 6.09
N GLU A 241 -17.08 -14.35 5.89
CA GLU A 241 -16.52 -13.10 6.42
C GLU A 241 -15.03 -12.91 6.07
N THR A 242 -14.61 -13.39 4.90
CA THR A 242 -13.24 -13.23 4.41
C THR A 242 -13.12 -12.07 3.45
N VAL A 243 -11.90 -11.62 3.17
CA VAL A 243 -11.60 -10.54 2.24
C VAL A 243 -10.77 -11.13 1.11
N VAL A 244 -11.12 -10.82 -0.13
CA VAL A 244 -10.36 -11.20 -1.32
C VAL A 244 -9.94 -9.93 -2.05
N MET A 245 -8.64 -9.78 -2.31
CA MET A 245 -8.07 -8.65 -3.03
C MET A 245 -7.14 -9.13 -4.14
N GLU A 246 -7.25 -8.51 -5.30
CA GLU A 246 -6.29 -8.71 -6.37
C GLU A 246 -5.07 -7.80 -6.20
N ASN A 247 -3.92 -8.30 -6.64
CA ASN A 247 -2.62 -7.64 -6.57
C ASN A 247 -2.46 -6.51 -7.60
N VAL A 248 -3.37 -5.53 -7.57
CA VAL A 248 -3.33 -4.32 -8.40
C VAL A 248 -2.78 -3.16 -7.59
N LEU A 249 -1.46 -3.15 -7.38
CA LEU A 249 -0.79 -2.27 -6.42
C LEU A 249 -1.12 -0.78 -6.57
N THR A 250 -1.30 -0.30 -7.81
CA THR A 250 -1.59 1.11 -8.09
C THR A 250 -2.82 1.61 -7.35
N LEU A 251 -3.86 0.79 -7.19
CA LEU A 251 -5.13 1.21 -6.60
C LEU A 251 -5.01 1.55 -5.10
N TYR A 252 -4.01 0.99 -4.43
CA TYR A 252 -3.80 1.14 -2.99
C TYR A 252 -2.79 2.25 -2.66
N GLN A 253 -2.18 2.88 -3.66
CA GLN A 253 -1.20 3.94 -3.47
C GLN A 253 -1.88 5.26 -3.07
N HIS A 254 -1.29 5.97 -2.11
CA HIS A 254 -1.78 7.28 -1.67
C HIS A 254 -1.85 8.31 -2.81
N ALA A 255 -0.82 8.34 -3.67
CA ALA A 255 -0.79 9.23 -4.82
C ALA A 255 -1.93 8.96 -5.80
N PHE A 256 -2.26 7.68 -6.05
CA PHE A 256 -3.38 7.30 -6.90
C PHE A 256 -4.72 7.69 -6.28
N GLY A 257 -4.90 7.50 -4.96
CA GLY A 257 -6.09 7.97 -4.25
C GLY A 257 -6.30 9.48 -4.34
N GLN A 258 -5.22 10.26 -4.22
CA GLN A 258 -5.26 11.72 -4.38
C GLN A 258 -5.58 12.12 -5.83
N LEU A 259 -4.94 11.46 -6.81
CA LEU A 259 -5.22 11.65 -8.22
C LEU A 259 -6.69 11.36 -8.55
N LEU A 260 -7.25 10.27 -8.00
CA LEU A 260 -8.65 9.90 -8.18
C LEU A 260 -9.58 10.96 -7.60
N TRP A 261 -9.27 11.47 -6.41
CA TRP A 261 -10.01 12.56 -5.78
C TRP A 261 -10.00 13.82 -6.65
N MET A 262 -8.84 14.19 -7.22
CA MET A 262 -8.74 15.36 -8.11
C MET A 262 -9.48 15.16 -9.43
N ALA A 263 -9.34 13.99 -10.05
CA ALA A 263 -10.00 13.67 -11.31
C ALA A 263 -11.53 13.64 -11.16
N LYS A 264 -12.06 13.05 -10.08
CA LYS A 264 -13.50 12.99 -9.79
C LYS A 264 -14.04 14.23 -9.10
N GLY A 265 -13.17 15.05 -8.49
CA GLY A 265 -13.52 16.25 -7.72
C GLY A 265 -13.74 17.51 -8.54
N ASN A 266 -13.81 17.43 -9.87
CA ASN A 266 -14.00 18.55 -10.80
C ASN A 266 -12.82 19.57 -10.84
N GLU A 267 -11.65 19.20 -10.30
CA GLU A 267 -10.44 20.06 -10.32
C GLU A 267 -9.87 20.29 -11.74
N ILE A 268 -10.14 19.35 -12.66
CA ILE A 268 -9.79 19.44 -14.08
C ILE A 268 -11.01 19.60 -15.01
N GLY A 269 -12.20 19.87 -14.45
CA GLY A 269 -13.44 19.90 -15.22
C GLY A 269 -13.94 18.52 -15.60
N ASP A 270 -14.87 18.47 -16.56
CA ASP A 270 -15.38 17.22 -17.14
C ASP A 270 -14.26 16.46 -17.86
N LEU A 271 -14.21 15.14 -17.68
CA LEU A 271 -13.17 14.29 -18.24
C LEU A 271 -13.38 14.11 -19.75
N ILE A 272 -12.32 14.35 -20.53
CA ILE A 272 -12.34 14.28 -22.00
C ILE A 272 -11.55 13.08 -22.51
N SER A 273 -10.37 12.83 -21.94
CA SER A 273 -9.56 11.69 -22.37
C SER A 273 -8.66 11.16 -21.26
N ILE A 274 -8.49 9.84 -21.23
CA ILE A 274 -7.45 9.18 -20.44
C ILE A 274 -6.53 8.43 -21.39
N LYS A 275 -5.21 8.60 -21.22
CA LYS A 275 -4.21 7.84 -21.96
C LYS A 275 -3.25 7.20 -20.96
N CYS A 276 -3.07 5.91 -21.11
CA CYS A 276 -2.21 5.13 -20.25
C CYS A 276 -1.38 4.19 -21.10
N SER A 277 -0.10 4.03 -20.79
CA SER A 277 0.74 3.02 -21.43
C SER A 277 1.49 2.19 -20.40
N ILE A 278 1.78 0.94 -20.74
CA ILE A 278 2.54 0.02 -19.88
C ILE A 278 3.35 -0.94 -20.76
N SER A 279 4.59 -1.19 -20.37
CA SER A 279 5.47 -2.12 -21.08
C SER A 279 6.08 -3.14 -20.12
N ARG A 280 6.13 -4.41 -20.52
CA ARG A 280 6.83 -5.47 -19.77
C ARG A 280 8.29 -5.13 -19.52
N SER A 281 8.92 -4.39 -20.43
CA SER A 281 10.33 -3.97 -20.32
C SER A 281 10.64 -3.16 -19.05
N MET A 282 9.62 -2.58 -18.42
CA MET A 282 9.75 -1.81 -17.18
C MET A 282 9.67 -2.67 -15.90
N PHE A 283 9.41 -3.97 -16.05
CA PHE A 283 9.31 -4.95 -14.97
C PHE A 283 10.54 -5.86 -14.96
N ASP A 284 10.79 -6.52 -13.81
CA ASP A 284 11.80 -7.57 -13.76
C ASP A 284 11.38 -8.72 -14.70
N HIS A 285 12.29 -9.15 -15.56
CA HIS A 285 12.10 -10.31 -16.46
C HIS A 285 11.60 -11.58 -15.74
N LYS A 286 11.85 -11.69 -14.43
CA LYS A 286 11.39 -12.80 -13.58
C LYS A 286 9.92 -12.73 -13.20
N CYS A 287 9.23 -11.61 -13.38
CA CYS A 287 7.80 -11.49 -13.03
C CYS A 287 6.89 -12.36 -13.90
N GLY A 288 7.34 -12.80 -15.08
CA GLY A 288 6.61 -13.74 -15.92
C GLY A 288 5.29 -13.21 -16.50
N TYR A 289 5.00 -11.91 -16.40
CA TYR A 289 3.73 -11.34 -16.88
C TYR A 289 3.52 -11.57 -18.37
N ASP A 290 2.32 -12.07 -18.69
CA ASP A 290 1.84 -12.12 -20.06
C ASP A 290 1.11 -10.82 -20.45
N PHE A 291 0.61 -10.79 -21.69
CA PHE A 291 -0.08 -9.61 -22.21
C PHE A 291 -1.37 -9.29 -21.44
N VAL A 292 -2.11 -10.31 -21.00
CA VAL A 292 -3.38 -10.14 -20.26
C VAL A 292 -3.09 -9.60 -18.86
N ASP A 293 -2.08 -10.13 -18.18
CA ASP A 293 -1.64 -9.67 -16.86
C ASP A 293 -1.22 -8.19 -16.90
N LEU A 294 -0.50 -7.77 -17.95
CA LEU A 294 -0.11 -6.36 -18.12
C LEU A 294 -1.27 -5.46 -18.50
N ALA A 295 -2.19 -5.93 -19.35
CA ALA A 295 -3.38 -5.18 -19.72
C ALA A 295 -4.31 -4.92 -18.52
N TYR A 296 -4.25 -5.78 -17.49
CA TYR A 296 -5.04 -5.64 -16.26
C TYR A 296 -4.82 -4.28 -15.59
N TYR A 297 -3.58 -3.85 -15.44
CA TYR A 297 -3.22 -2.59 -14.77
C TYR A 297 -3.93 -1.37 -15.36
N PRO A 298 -3.69 -0.98 -16.64
CA PRO A 298 -4.26 0.24 -17.19
C PRO A 298 -5.78 0.15 -17.31
N VAL A 299 -6.34 -1.04 -17.56
CA VAL A 299 -7.80 -1.22 -17.61
C VAL A 299 -8.42 -0.98 -16.24
N CYS A 300 -7.86 -1.54 -15.16
CA CYS A 300 -8.30 -1.25 -13.79
C CYS A 300 -8.20 0.23 -13.45
N ALA A 301 -7.09 0.88 -13.80
CA ALA A 301 -6.90 2.31 -13.51
C ALA A 301 -7.93 3.18 -14.24
N ILE A 302 -8.15 2.94 -15.53
CA ILE A 302 -9.15 3.66 -16.34
C ILE A 302 -10.55 3.43 -15.78
N THR A 303 -10.94 2.17 -15.57
CA THR A 303 -12.27 1.82 -15.07
C THR A 303 -12.49 2.41 -13.67
N LYS A 304 -11.47 2.45 -12.82
CA LYS A 304 -11.58 3.09 -11.50
C LYS A 304 -11.82 4.61 -11.60
N ILE A 305 -11.22 5.27 -12.59
CA ILE A 305 -11.39 6.72 -12.82
C ILE A 305 -12.75 7.04 -13.45
N LEU A 306 -13.15 6.31 -14.49
CA LEU A 306 -14.35 6.62 -15.29
C LEU A 306 -15.61 5.87 -14.85
N GLY A 307 -15.47 4.78 -14.09
CA GLY A 307 -16.57 3.91 -13.71
C GLY A 307 -16.89 2.86 -14.79
N ALA A 308 -18.05 2.23 -14.61
CA ALA A 308 -18.47 1.06 -15.38
C ALA A 308 -19.39 1.36 -16.57
N ASP A 309 -19.84 2.61 -16.75
CA ASP A 309 -20.82 3.01 -17.76
C ASP A 309 -20.18 3.17 -19.16
N ILE A 310 -19.63 2.07 -19.67
CA ILE A 310 -18.93 2.00 -20.96
C ILE A 310 -19.91 1.77 -22.12
N GLU A 311 -19.73 2.52 -23.22
CA GLU A 311 -20.56 2.36 -24.43
C GLU A 311 -20.00 1.30 -25.38
N SER A 312 -18.67 1.28 -25.55
CA SER A 312 -18.02 0.29 -26.40
C SER A 312 -16.55 0.06 -26.06
N ILE A 313 -16.09 -1.16 -26.34
CA ILE A 313 -14.70 -1.61 -26.16
C ILE A 313 -14.16 -2.03 -27.53
N ASN A 314 -13.04 -1.44 -27.94
CA ASN A 314 -12.29 -1.85 -29.12
C ASN A 314 -10.88 -2.28 -28.70
N VAL A 315 -10.46 -3.46 -29.16
CA VAL A 315 -9.13 -4.00 -28.90
C VAL A 315 -8.47 -4.27 -30.23
N LYS A 316 -7.27 -3.72 -30.42
CA LYS A 316 -6.42 -4.03 -31.57
C LYS A 316 -5.09 -4.54 -31.08
N THR A 317 -4.69 -5.74 -31.50
CA THR A 317 -3.40 -6.35 -31.15
C THR A 317 -2.52 -6.49 -32.39
N ILE A 318 -1.22 -6.58 -32.15
CA ILE A 318 -0.19 -6.91 -33.13
C ILE A 318 0.56 -8.11 -32.58
N LYS A 319 0.59 -9.18 -33.39
CA LYS A 319 1.29 -10.42 -33.07
C LYS A 319 2.70 -10.41 -33.64
N ASP A 320 3.62 -11.07 -32.95
CA ASP A 320 4.97 -11.34 -33.45
C ASP A 320 4.96 -12.47 -34.51
N THR A 321 6.15 -12.88 -34.94
CA THR A 321 6.33 -13.97 -35.91
C THR A 321 5.94 -15.35 -35.37
N GLU A 322 5.88 -15.52 -34.04
CA GLU A 322 5.52 -16.77 -33.36
C GLU A 322 4.02 -16.83 -33.05
N GLY A 323 3.29 -15.72 -33.26
CA GLY A 323 1.85 -15.62 -33.03
C GLY A 323 1.49 -15.08 -31.65
N ASN A 324 2.47 -14.71 -30.81
CA ASN A 324 2.23 -14.12 -29.50
C ASN A 324 1.89 -12.63 -29.65
N ILE A 325 0.99 -12.12 -28.80
CA ILE A 325 0.66 -10.69 -28.80
C ILE A 325 1.86 -9.91 -28.27
N ASN A 326 2.43 -9.03 -29.10
CA ASN A 326 3.57 -8.19 -28.72
C ASN A 326 3.13 -6.76 -28.37
N TYR A 327 2.06 -6.26 -29.00
CA TYR A 327 1.50 -4.94 -28.74
C TYR A 327 -0.02 -4.97 -28.78
N GLY A 328 -0.67 -4.12 -28.01
CA GLY A 328 -2.09 -3.83 -28.21
C GLY A 328 -2.50 -2.45 -27.76
N LEU A 329 -3.53 -1.95 -28.43
CA LEU A 329 -4.23 -0.72 -28.11
C LEU A 329 -5.66 -1.07 -27.75
N ILE A 330 -6.04 -0.79 -26.51
CA ILE A 330 -7.38 -0.94 -25.98
C ILE A 330 -8.01 0.45 -25.95
N THR A 331 -9.19 0.60 -26.55
CA THR A 331 -9.98 1.83 -26.55
C THR A 331 -11.30 1.58 -25.84
N LEU A 332 -11.58 2.39 -24.82
CA LEU A 332 -12.79 2.36 -24.01
C LEU A 332 -13.55 3.66 -24.27
N ASN A 333 -14.72 3.56 -24.89
CA ASN A 333 -15.55 4.72 -25.21
C ASN A 333 -16.66 4.86 -24.16
N TYR A 334 -16.75 6.04 -23.58
CA TYR A 334 -17.81 6.49 -22.70
C TYR A 334 -18.55 7.66 -23.39
N GLU A 335 -19.74 8.02 -22.91
CA GLU A 335 -20.63 9.02 -23.54
C GLU A 335 -19.90 10.31 -23.97
N ASN A 336 -19.05 10.85 -23.10
CA ASN A 336 -18.32 12.11 -23.35
C ASN A 336 -16.80 11.98 -23.18
N THR A 337 -16.28 10.76 -23.04
CA THR A 337 -14.88 10.51 -22.69
C THR A 337 -14.32 9.34 -23.49
N VAL A 338 -13.09 9.46 -23.97
CA VAL A 338 -12.37 8.34 -24.58
C VAL A 338 -11.11 7.99 -23.79
N ALA A 339 -10.97 6.72 -23.44
CA ALA A 339 -9.78 6.22 -22.78
C ALA A 339 -9.02 5.22 -23.65
N THR A 340 -7.69 5.32 -23.64
CA THR A 340 -6.81 4.40 -24.36
C THR A 340 -5.77 3.81 -23.43
N ALA A 341 -5.60 2.49 -23.49
CA ALA A 341 -4.53 1.75 -22.85
C ALA A 341 -3.63 1.11 -23.92
N GLU A 342 -2.36 1.50 -23.95
CA GLU A 342 -1.32 0.89 -24.79
C GLU A 342 -0.52 -0.11 -23.94
N VAL A 343 -0.39 -1.33 -24.45
CA VAL A 343 0.32 -2.42 -23.77
C VAL A 343 1.37 -2.97 -24.71
N GLY A 344 2.62 -3.04 -24.25
CA GLY A 344 3.75 -3.58 -24.99
C GLY A 344 4.48 -4.69 -24.23
N MET A 345 4.91 -5.74 -24.93
CA MET A 345 5.74 -6.81 -24.34
C MET A 345 7.22 -6.46 -24.48
N ASP A 346 7.75 -6.41 -25.70
CA ASP A 346 9.18 -6.26 -25.95
C ASP A 346 9.52 -4.93 -26.65
N MET A 347 8.92 -3.84 -26.17
CA MET A 347 9.15 -2.49 -26.70
C MET A 347 9.11 -1.43 -25.62
N GLU A 348 9.88 -0.36 -25.81
CA GLU A 348 9.81 0.82 -24.96
C GLU A 348 8.56 1.63 -25.26
N LEU A 349 7.83 2.00 -24.21
CA LEU A 349 6.71 2.93 -24.23
C LEU A 349 6.96 3.99 -23.16
N ASP A 350 6.33 5.16 -23.29
CA ASP A 350 6.44 6.25 -22.30
C ASP A 350 6.06 5.80 -20.88
N CYS A 351 5.19 4.79 -20.77
CA CYS A 351 4.71 4.24 -19.50
C CYS A 351 4.10 5.30 -18.57
N GLY A 352 3.46 6.30 -19.15
CA GLY A 352 2.81 7.39 -18.45
C GLY A 352 1.29 7.24 -18.33
N LEU A 353 0.69 8.04 -17.47
CA LEU A 353 -0.77 8.19 -17.31
C LEU A 353 -1.15 9.66 -17.47
N LYS A 354 -2.01 9.98 -18.44
CA LYS A 354 -2.52 11.32 -18.68
C LYS A 354 -4.04 11.34 -18.59
N ILE A 355 -4.58 12.26 -17.79
CA ILE A 355 -6.01 12.51 -17.63
C ILE A 355 -6.25 13.95 -18.07
N LEU A 356 -6.99 14.12 -19.16
CA LEU A 356 -7.37 15.41 -19.70
C LEU A 356 -8.83 15.69 -19.34
N GLY A 357 -9.07 16.86 -18.76
CA GLY A 357 -10.41 17.42 -18.58
C GLY A 357 -10.57 18.78 -19.25
N THR A 358 -11.78 19.32 -19.22
CA THR A 358 -12.11 20.59 -19.90
C THR A 358 -11.38 21.81 -19.32
N LYS A 359 -10.94 21.75 -18.07
CA LYS A 359 -10.28 22.84 -17.35
C LYS A 359 -8.83 22.54 -17.00
N GLY A 360 -8.29 21.38 -17.34
CA GLY A 360 -6.92 21.05 -16.96
C GLY A 360 -6.52 19.62 -17.26
N GLU A 361 -5.34 19.26 -16.79
CA GLU A 361 -4.79 17.92 -16.93
C GLU A 361 -4.07 17.45 -15.67
N ILE A 362 -4.15 16.15 -15.42
CA ILE A 362 -3.30 15.42 -14.49
C ILE A 362 -2.39 14.51 -15.32
N PHE A 363 -1.10 14.47 -15.02
CA PHE A 363 -0.14 13.68 -15.77
C PHE A 363 0.94 13.06 -14.89
N VAL A 364 1.16 11.76 -15.07
CA VAL A 364 2.24 10.97 -14.52
C VAL A 364 3.19 10.64 -15.67
N PRO A 365 4.44 11.14 -15.65
CA PRO A 365 5.34 11.02 -16.81
C PRO A 365 5.71 9.59 -17.20
N ASP A 366 5.92 8.75 -16.20
CA ASP A 366 6.47 7.40 -16.31
C ASP A 366 6.01 6.57 -15.11
N ASP A 367 6.25 5.25 -15.17
CA ASP A 367 6.04 4.31 -14.06
C ASP A 367 4.74 4.54 -13.28
N TRP A 368 3.63 4.79 -13.99
CA TRP A 368 2.39 5.26 -13.35
C TRP A 368 1.79 4.25 -12.34
N TRP A 369 2.20 2.98 -12.41
CA TRP A 369 1.87 1.93 -11.45
C TRP A 369 2.77 1.92 -10.20
N ARG A 370 3.80 2.76 -10.12
CA ARG A 370 4.69 3.02 -8.97
C ARG A 370 4.71 4.51 -8.66
N MET A 371 3.53 5.09 -8.47
CA MET A 371 3.35 6.54 -8.48
C MET A 371 3.90 7.20 -7.22
N GLY A 372 5.12 7.72 -7.30
CA GLY A 372 5.70 8.62 -6.29
C GLY A 372 5.24 10.07 -6.43
N TYR A 373 4.82 10.50 -7.62
CA TYR A 373 4.30 11.84 -7.83
C TYR A 373 3.41 11.93 -9.06
N PHE A 374 2.63 13.00 -9.15
CA PHE A 374 1.93 13.40 -10.36
C PHE A 374 1.92 14.92 -10.52
N LYS A 375 1.76 15.36 -11.77
CA LYS A 375 1.66 16.77 -12.15
C LYS A 375 0.20 17.14 -12.38
N TYR A 376 -0.14 18.35 -11.98
CA TYR A 376 -1.44 18.97 -12.27
C TYR A 376 -1.22 20.31 -12.95
N LYS A 377 -1.98 20.56 -14.01
CA LYS A 377 -1.98 21.84 -14.71
C LYS A 377 -3.40 22.29 -15.00
N ASN A 378 -3.74 23.49 -14.51
CA ASN A 378 -5.01 24.14 -14.80
C ASN A 378 -4.92 24.90 -16.13
N GLN A 379 -6.02 24.98 -16.87
CA GLN A 379 -6.11 25.76 -18.09
C GLN A 379 -5.97 27.25 -17.76
N GLY A 380 -4.98 27.90 -18.38
CA GLY A 380 -4.69 29.32 -18.15
C GLY A 380 -3.75 29.61 -16.97
N ASP A 381 -3.26 28.59 -16.25
CA ASP A 381 -2.11 28.74 -15.35
C ASP A 381 -0.84 28.31 -16.08
N ASP A 382 0.18 29.18 -16.05
CA ASP A 382 1.51 28.86 -16.58
C ASP A 382 2.28 27.91 -15.65
N ARG A 383 1.82 27.73 -14.40
CA ARG A 383 2.49 26.91 -13.39
C ARG A 383 1.88 25.50 -13.32
N THR A 384 2.78 24.51 -13.34
CA THR A 384 2.45 23.12 -13.05
C THR A 384 2.63 22.84 -11.55
N LYS A 385 1.57 22.38 -10.88
CA LYS A 385 1.67 21.89 -9.51
C LYS A 385 2.18 20.46 -9.50
N HIS A 386 2.99 20.14 -8.50
CA HIS A 386 3.53 18.80 -8.30
C HIS A 386 3.02 18.27 -6.97
N TYR A 387 2.43 17.07 -7.01
CA TYR A 387 1.96 16.35 -5.85
C TYR A 387 2.86 15.14 -5.68
N SER A 388 3.60 15.09 -4.58
CA SER A 388 4.55 14.02 -4.29
C SER A 388 4.12 13.26 -3.05
N SER A 389 4.22 11.95 -3.10
CA SER A 389 4.02 11.02 -1.99
C SER A 389 5.26 10.12 -1.90
N ASN A 390 5.60 9.70 -0.69
CA ASN A 390 6.63 8.66 -0.54
C ASN A 390 6.06 7.35 -1.07
N PHE A 391 6.63 6.86 -2.17
CA PHE A 391 6.44 5.49 -2.64
C PHE A 391 7.57 4.63 -2.06
N GLU A 392 7.22 3.62 -1.29
CA GLU A 392 8.19 2.75 -0.61
C GLU A 392 8.11 1.30 -1.12
N GLY A 393 9.28 0.67 -1.20
CA GLY A 393 9.41 -0.71 -1.67
C GLY A 393 8.90 -0.85 -3.11
N ASN A 394 8.17 -1.93 -3.35
CA ASN A 394 7.48 -2.17 -4.63
C ASN A 394 5.98 -1.85 -4.59
N GLY A 395 5.47 -1.35 -3.46
CA GLY A 395 4.06 -1.02 -3.24
C GLY A 395 3.20 -2.12 -2.63
N PHE A 396 3.71 -3.35 -2.47
CA PHE A 396 2.97 -4.48 -1.89
C PHE A 396 2.55 -4.22 -0.44
N ARG A 397 3.35 -3.45 0.32
CA ARG A 397 2.99 -3.01 1.68
C ARG A 397 1.67 -2.22 1.74
N TYR A 398 1.31 -1.46 0.71
CA TYR A 398 0.06 -0.68 0.69
C TYR A 398 -1.14 -1.61 0.53
N LEU A 399 -1.02 -2.66 -0.29
CA LEU A 399 -2.02 -3.71 -0.44
C LEU A 399 -2.22 -4.48 0.88
N ILE A 400 -1.13 -4.84 1.57
CA ILE A 400 -1.20 -5.50 2.89
C ILE A 400 -1.89 -4.61 3.92
N GLN A 401 -1.64 -3.30 3.90
CA GLN A 401 -2.35 -2.37 4.78
C GLN A 401 -3.83 -2.27 4.43
N ALA A 402 -4.16 -2.22 3.15
CA ALA A 402 -5.54 -2.15 2.68
C ALA A 402 -6.34 -3.39 3.13
N ILE A 403 -5.80 -4.60 2.96
CA ILE A 403 -6.51 -5.81 3.41
C ILE A 403 -6.70 -5.82 4.93
N LEU A 404 -5.70 -5.41 5.72
CA LEU A 404 -5.84 -5.31 7.18
C LEU A 404 -6.90 -4.29 7.61
N GLN A 405 -7.01 -3.17 6.91
CA GLN A 405 -8.05 -2.18 7.16
C GLN A 405 -9.44 -2.72 6.84
N GLU A 406 -9.59 -3.45 5.73
CA GLU A 406 -10.86 -4.06 5.34
C GLU A 406 -11.30 -5.15 6.34
N ILE A 407 -10.37 -6.00 6.76
CA ILE A 407 -10.63 -7.02 7.79
C ILE A 407 -11.14 -6.39 9.09
N LYS A 408 -10.53 -5.26 9.52
CA LYS A 408 -10.90 -4.57 10.77
C LYS A 408 -12.21 -3.79 10.67
N SER A 409 -12.39 -3.05 9.58
CA SER A 409 -13.50 -2.12 9.43
C SER A 409 -14.79 -2.79 8.98
N LYS A 410 -14.71 -4.01 8.41
CA LYS A 410 -15.81 -4.70 7.72
C LYS A 410 -16.46 -3.82 6.64
N ASN A 411 -15.74 -2.84 6.11
CA ASN A 411 -16.23 -1.85 5.16
C ASN A 411 -15.25 -1.76 3.97
N SER A 412 -15.73 -2.02 2.77
CA SER A 412 -14.88 -2.59 1.71
C SER A 412 -14.72 -1.78 0.42
N ASP A 413 -15.22 -0.55 0.31
CA ASP A 413 -15.63 -0.09 -1.03
C ASP A 413 -14.75 0.96 -1.72
N VAL A 414 -13.85 1.66 -1.00
CA VAL A 414 -13.23 2.85 -1.62
C VAL A 414 -12.03 2.53 -2.52
N ALA A 415 -11.14 1.62 -2.10
CA ALA A 415 -9.85 1.41 -2.78
C ALA A 415 -9.88 0.38 -3.92
N ARG A 416 -10.62 -0.73 -3.75
CA ARG A 416 -10.64 -1.85 -4.72
C ARG A 416 -11.53 -1.62 -5.94
N ILE A 417 -11.36 -2.43 -6.97
CA ILE A 417 -12.31 -2.52 -8.09
C ILE A 417 -13.67 -3.00 -7.55
N LEU A 418 -14.73 -2.24 -7.85
CA LEU A 418 -16.10 -2.61 -7.49
C LEU A 418 -16.64 -3.72 -8.42
N PRO A 419 -17.66 -4.49 -8.02
CA PRO A 419 -18.17 -5.60 -8.84
C PRO A 419 -18.53 -5.20 -10.27
N ASN A 420 -19.21 -4.07 -10.47
CA ASN A 420 -19.54 -3.55 -11.80
C ASN A 420 -18.32 -3.08 -12.59
N GLU A 421 -17.32 -2.51 -11.90
CA GLU A 421 -16.04 -2.15 -12.51
C GLU A 421 -15.28 -3.43 -12.96
N SER A 422 -15.34 -4.50 -12.16
CA SER A 422 -14.69 -5.77 -12.48
C SER A 422 -15.29 -6.44 -13.71
N GLU A 423 -16.62 -6.41 -13.85
CA GLU A 423 -17.28 -6.92 -15.06
C GLU A 423 -16.76 -6.26 -16.35
N VAL A 424 -16.49 -4.95 -16.29
CA VAL A 424 -15.88 -4.21 -17.42
C VAL A 424 -14.45 -4.67 -17.65
N VAL A 425 -13.65 -4.80 -16.59
CA VAL A 425 -12.27 -5.31 -16.69
C VAL A 425 -12.27 -6.68 -17.37
N LEU A 426 -13.08 -7.63 -16.90
CA LEU A 426 -13.18 -8.97 -17.48
C LEU A 426 -13.66 -8.95 -18.94
N ASP A 427 -14.60 -8.07 -19.31
CA ASP A 427 -15.04 -7.94 -20.71
C ASP A 427 -13.93 -7.46 -21.64
N VAL A 428 -13.07 -6.56 -21.17
CA VAL A 428 -11.89 -6.12 -21.93
C VAL A 428 -10.90 -7.26 -22.11
N LEU A 429 -10.56 -7.97 -21.03
CA LEU A 429 -9.57 -9.05 -21.07
C LEU A 429 -10.04 -10.24 -21.92
N ASN A 430 -11.32 -10.62 -21.81
CA ASN A 430 -11.90 -11.66 -22.66
C ASN A 430 -11.84 -11.28 -24.15
N ARG A 431 -11.98 -10.00 -24.50
CA ARG A 431 -11.81 -9.54 -25.90
C ARG A 431 -10.37 -9.63 -26.38
N ILE A 432 -9.39 -9.46 -25.49
CA ILE A 432 -7.97 -9.63 -25.81
C ILE A 432 -7.67 -11.10 -26.15
N GLU A 433 -8.17 -12.05 -25.35
CA GLU A 433 -7.96 -13.49 -25.59
C GLU A 433 -8.59 -13.98 -26.91
N LEU A 434 -9.61 -13.29 -27.41
CA LEU A 434 -10.27 -13.61 -28.69
C LEU A 434 -9.50 -13.11 -29.93
N GLN A 435 -8.45 -12.28 -29.79
CA GLN A 435 -7.65 -11.76 -30.91
C GLN A 435 -6.53 -12.70 -31.31
#